data_AF-A0A518K324-F1
#
_entry.id   AF-A0A518K324-F1
#
_cell.length_a   1.000
_cell.length_b   1.000
_cell.length_c   1.000
_cell.angle_alpha   90.00
_cell.angle_beta   90.00
_cell.angle_gamma   90.00
#
_symmetry.space_group_name_H-M   'P 1'
#
loop_
_entity.id
_entity.type
_entity.pdbx_description
1 polymer ?
#
loop_
_entity_poly.entity_id
_entity_poly.type
_entity_poly.pdbx_seq_one_letter_code
_entity_poly.pdbx_strand_id
1 'polypeptide(L)'
;MVAINSQAPALTSDGSAEITLLELRRGACGRVARVLGESVEAARLKALGVCEGRTIEVLRTGDAWVLRVLGSRIGISRELAASVLLTAA
;
A
#
# COMPACT_ATOMS: atom_id res chain seq x y z
N MET A 1 -34.90 21.95 0.65
CA MET A 1 -33.78 21.91 1.60
C MET A 1 -32.82 20.84 1.11
N VAL A 2 -31.55 21.22 0.99
CA VAL A 2 -30.48 20.59 0.20
C VAL A 2 -30.15 19.15 0.60
N ALA A 3 -29.96 18.28 -0.41
CA ALA A 3 -29.08 17.12 -0.31
C ALA A 3 -28.19 17.11 -1.57
N ILE A 4 -27.11 17.90 -1.53
CA ILE A 4 -26.00 17.80 -2.47
C ILE A 4 -24.87 17.07 -1.76
N ASN A 5 -24.59 15.82 -2.11
CA ASN A 5 -23.18 15.44 -2.28
C ASN A 5 -23.01 14.19 -3.15
N SER A 6 -22.76 14.45 -4.43
CA SER A 6 -21.59 14.01 -5.20
C SER A 6 -21.10 12.58 -4.97
N GLN A 7 -21.69 11.65 -5.71
CA GLN A 7 -21.13 10.33 -5.96
C GLN A 7 -20.12 10.38 -7.13
N ALA A 8 -19.04 9.60 -6.98
CA ALA A 8 -18.05 9.15 -7.97
C ALA A 8 -16.81 10.05 -8.20
N PRO A 9 -15.63 9.43 -8.37
CA PRO A 9 -15.37 8.70 -9.60
C PRO A 9 -15.19 7.19 -9.42
N ALA A 10 -15.61 6.47 -10.46
CA ALA A 10 -15.54 5.03 -10.62
C ALA A 10 -14.12 4.48 -10.57
N LEU A 11 -13.89 3.33 -9.92
CA LEU A 11 -12.87 2.34 -10.30
C LEU A 11 -13.27 0.92 -9.79
N THR A 12 -13.73 0.08 -10.71
CA THR A 12 -13.73 -1.40 -10.71
C THR A 12 -14.29 -2.18 -9.51
N SER A 13 -15.45 -2.79 -9.75
CA SER A 13 -16.07 -3.89 -8.99
C SER A 13 -15.30 -5.21 -9.16
N ASP A 14 -14.15 -5.35 -8.51
CA ASP A 14 -13.66 -6.67 -8.09
C ASP A 14 -13.56 -6.62 -6.56
N GLY A 15 -14.29 -7.53 -5.88
CA GLY A 15 -14.33 -7.63 -4.42
C GLY A 15 -13.02 -8.10 -3.79
N SER A 16 -11.89 -7.66 -4.35
CA SER A 16 -10.56 -7.80 -3.81
C SER A 16 -10.43 -6.88 -2.60
N ALA A 17 -10.67 -7.44 -1.41
CA ALA A 17 -10.54 -6.71 -0.15
C ALA A 17 -9.15 -6.06 -0.05
N GLU A 18 -9.11 -4.73 -0.12
CA GLU A 18 -7.89 -3.96 0.15
C GLU A 18 -7.57 -4.10 1.64
N ILE A 19 -6.37 -4.57 1.93
CA ILE A 19 -5.84 -4.66 3.28
C ILE A 19 -4.69 -3.68 3.43
N THR A 20 -4.50 -3.18 4.64
CA THR A 20 -3.31 -2.36 4.92
C THR A 20 -2.08 -3.26 4.92
N LEU A 21 -0.92 -2.74 4.51
CA LEU A 21 0.34 -3.47 4.60
C LEU A 21 0.58 -4.04 6.01
N LEU A 22 0.12 -3.34 7.05
CA LEU A 22 0.18 -3.77 8.45
C LEU A 22 -0.53 -5.09 8.75
N GLU A 23 -1.56 -5.43 7.98
CA GLU A 23 -2.33 -6.67 8.11
C GLU A 23 -1.59 -7.86 7.46
N LEU A 24 -0.58 -7.59 6.62
CA LEU A 24 0.16 -8.61 5.90
C LEU A 24 1.19 -9.28 6.82
N ARG A 25 1.15 -10.61 6.88
CA ARG A 25 2.08 -11.39 7.70
C ARG A 25 3.48 -11.39 7.09
N ARG A 26 4.50 -11.58 7.94
CA ARG A 26 5.86 -11.86 7.48
C ARG A 26 5.87 -13.06 6.54
N GLY A 27 6.57 -12.93 5.41
CA GLY A 27 6.67 -13.93 4.35
C GLY A 27 5.49 -13.92 3.37
N ALA A 28 4.45 -13.12 3.63
CA ALA A 28 3.33 -12.97 2.70
C ALA A 28 3.63 -11.89 1.66
N CYS A 29 2.95 -12.02 0.52
CA CYS A 29 3.05 -11.14 -0.62
C CYS A 29 1.71 -10.43 -0.84
N GLY A 30 1.76 -9.19 -1.31
CA GLY A 30 0.57 -8.44 -1.69
C GLY A 30 0.89 -7.52 -2.85
N ARG A 31 -0.12 -7.18 -3.64
CA ARG A 31 0.04 -6.23 -4.74
C ARG A 31 -0.41 -4.86 -4.25
N VAL A 32 0.42 -3.84 -4.43
CA VAL A 32 0.09 -2.48 -4.01
C VAL A 32 -1.14 -2.02 -4.77
N ALA A 33 -2.21 -1.75 -4.04
CA ALA A 33 -3.45 -1.20 -4.57
C ALA A 33 -3.33 0.32 -4.69
N ARG A 34 -2.87 0.99 -3.62
CA ARG A 34 -2.57 2.43 -3.59
C ARG A 34 -1.73 2.81 -2.38
N VAL A 35 -1.09 3.98 -2.46
CA VAL A 35 -0.38 4.61 -1.34
C VAL A 35 -1.13 5.88 -0.97
N LEU A 36 -1.63 5.93 0.26
CA LEU A 36 -2.34 7.05 0.85
C LEU A 36 -1.37 8.16 1.25
N GLY A 37 -1.79 9.40 1.08
CA GLY A 37 -1.01 10.59 1.43
C GLY A 37 -0.14 11.12 0.28
N GLU A 38 0.06 12.43 0.30
CA GLU A 38 0.86 13.18 -0.68
C GLU A 38 2.21 13.63 -0.10
N SER A 39 2.62 13.04 1.02
CA SER A 39 3.88 13.38 1.70
C SER A 39 5.10 13.07 0.83
N VAL A 40 6.20 13.77 1.09
CA VAL A 40 7.50 13.54 0.45
C VAL A 40 7.94 12.07 0.60
N GLU A 41 7.65 11.43 1.75
CA GLU A 41 7.91 10.01 1.94
C GLU A 41 7.11 9.10 1.02
N ALA A 42 5.84 9.42 0.72
CA ALA A 42 5.01 8.65 -0.20
C ALA A 42 5.53 8.76 -1.64
N ALA A 43 5.92 9.97 -2.05
CA ALA A 43 6.59 10.18 -3.34
C ALA A 43 7.92 9.40 -3.43
N ARG A 44 8.70 9.37 -2.35
CA ARG A 44 9.95 8.59 -2.27
C ARG A 44 9.70 7.09 -2.33
N LEU A 45 8.67 6.58 -1.65
CA LEU A 45 8.23 5.18 -1.74
C LEU A 45 7.93 4.78 -3.19
N LYS A 46 7.16 5.62 -3.89
CA LYS A 46 6.85 5.43 -5.31
C LYS A 46 8.11 5.41 -6.16
N ALA A 47 9.04 6.34 -5.93
CA ALA A 47 10.33 6.38 -6.62
C ALA A 47 11.20 5.14 -6.36
N LEU A 48 11.07 4.50 -5.19
CA LEU A 48 11.76 3.26 -4.84
C LEU A 48 11.07 2.00 -5.41
N GLY A 49 9.93 2.15 -6.08
CA GLY A 49 9.20 1.06 -6.73
C GLY A 49 7.97 0.56 -5.98
N VAL A 50 7.59 1.18 -4.85
CA VAL A 50 6.36 0.87 -4.12
C VAL A 50 5.21 1.70 -4.68
N CYS A 51 4.79 1.33 -5.89
CA CYS A 51 3.69 1.94 -6.63
C CYS A 51 2.57 0.94 -6.88
N GLU A 52 1.40 1.46 -7.22
CA GLU A 52 0.22 0.72 -7.67
C GLU A 52 0.58 -0.34 -8.71
N GLY A 53 0.01 -1.54 -8.55
CA GLY A 53 0.24 -2.69 -9.41
C GLY A 53 1.54 -3.45 -9.17
N ARG A 54 2.40 -3.02 -8.22
CA ARG A 54 3.63 -3.73 -7.88
C ARG A 54 3.41 -4.75 -6.78
N THR A 55 3.96 -5.96 -6.97
CA THR A 55 3.99 -6.98 -5.92
C THR A 55 5.12 -6.69 -4.95
N ILE A 56 4.81 -6.78 -3.67
CA ILE A 56 5.75 -6.63 -2.58
C ILE A 56 5.69 -7.86 -1.67
N GLU A 57 6.79 -8.18 -1.02
CA GLU A 57 6.88 -9.25 -0.02
C GLU A 57 7.32 -8.66 1.32
N VAL A 58 6.66 -9.05 2.41
CA VAL A 58 7.03 -8.61 3.74
C VAL A 58 8.14 -9.50 4.28
N LEU A 59 9.36 -8.98 4.41
CA LEU A 59 10.50 -9.71 4.97
C LEU A 59 10.56 -9.59 6.50
N ARG A 60 10.20 -8.43 7.04
CA ARG A 60 10.23 -8.13 8.48
C ARG A 60 9.06 -7.20 8.85
N THR A 61 8.43 -7.50 9.98
CA THR A 61 7.43 -6.67 10.66
C THR A 61 7.94 -6.27 12.04
N GLY A 62 7.41 -5.18 12.61
CA GLY A 62 7.82 -4.63 13.90
C GLY A 62 7.69 -3.10 13.92
N ASP A 63 8.61 -2.42 14.62
CA ASP A 63 8.73 -0.96 14.60
C ASP A 63 9.16 -0.42 13.22
N ALA A 64 10.03 -1.18 12.53
CA ALA A 64 10.42 -0.95 11.15
C ALA A 64 10.02 -2.14 10.29
N TRP A 65 9.39 -1.84 9.16
CA TRP A 65 8.93 -2.80 8.17
C TRP A 65 9.97 -2.93 7.07
N VAL A 66 10.34 -4.15 6.71
CA VAL A 66 11.25 -4.41 5.59
C VAL A 66 10.50 -5.16 4.51
N LEU A 67 10.44 -4.55 3.34
CA LEU A 67 9.71 -5.06 2.18
C LEU A 67 10.70 -5.40 1.07
N ARG A 68 10.40 -6.45 0.30
CA ARG A 68 11.09 -6.73 -0.96
C ARG A 68 10.24 -6.26 -2.12
N VAL A 69 10.78 -5.37 -2.94
CA VAL A 69 10.10 -4.76 -4.09
C VAL A 69 11.08 -4.73 -5.25
N LEU A 70 10.72 -5.36 -6.37
CA LEU A 70 11.61 -5.49 -7.55
C LEU A 70 13.00 -6.05 -7.22
N GLY A 71 13.11 -6.92 -6.21
CA GLY A 71 14.38 -7.49 -5.75
C GLY A 71 15.16 -6.61 -4.77
N SER A 72 14.79 -5.34 -4.60
CA SER A 72 15.36 -4.43 -3.60
C SER A 72 14.68 -4.58 -2.24
N ARG A 73 15.45 -4.41 -1.16
CA ARG A 73 14.92 -4.40 0.22
C ARG A 73 14.76 -2.97 0.69
N ILE A 74 13.54 -2.59 1.04
CA ILE A 74 13.19 -1.24 1.46
C ILE A 74 12.73 -1.30 2.91
N GLY A 75 13.39 -0.54 3.78
CA GLY A 75 12.97 -0.32 5.16
C GLY A 75 12.07 0.91 5.26
N ILE A 76 10.90 0.78 5.86
CA ILE A 76 9.98 1.88 6.13
C ILE A 76 9.48 1.87 7.57
N SER A 77 9.14 3.04 8.08
CA SER A 77 8.51 3.19 9.39
C SER A 77 7.10 2.60 9.38
N ARG A 78 6.63 2.16 10.56
CA ARG A 78 5.25 1.66 10.73
C ARG A 78 4.18 2.65 10.26
N GLU A 79 4.37 3.94 10.49
CA GLU A 79 3.43 4.99 10.05
C GLU A 79 3.30 5.02 8.53
N LEU A 80 4.44 4.94 7.83
CA LEU A 80 4.46 4.93 6.38
C LEU A 80 3.87 3.62 5.82
N ALA A 81 4.09 2.50 6.52
CA ALA A 81 3.45 1.22 6.21
C ALA A 81 1.92 1.27 6.39
N ALA A 82 1.41 2.00 7.38
CA ALA A 82 -0.03 2.19 7.60
C ALA A 82 -0.73 2.91 6.43
N SER A 83 0.03 3.69 5.67
CA SER A 83 -0.47 4.42 4.49
C SER A 83 -0.45 3.59 3.20
N VAL A 84 0.04 2.34 3.21
CA VAL A 84 0.09 1.50 2.01
C VAL A 84 -1.05 0.50 2.03
N LEU A 85 -1.90 0.52 1.00
CA LEU A 85 -2.95 -0.46 0.79
C LEU A 85 -2.52 -1.48 -0.26
N LEU A 86 -2.83 -2.73 0.03
CA LEU A 86 -2.54 -3.89 -0.80
C LEU A 86 -3.82 -4.64 -1.13
N THR A 87 -3.82 -5.31 -2.27
CA THR A 87 -4.76 -6.38 -2.58
C THR A 87 -4.07 -7.74 -2.46
N ALA A 88 -4.85 -8.77 -2.17
CA ALA A 88 -4.39 -10.16 -2.24
C ALA A 88 -3.81 -10.43 -3.65
N ALA A 89 -2.57 -10.93 -3.68
CA ALA A 89 -1.87 -11.29 -4.90
C ALA A 89 -2.05 -12.77 -5.22
#